data_AF-A0A3C0GDM0-F1
#
_entry.id   AF-A0A3C0GDM0-F1
#
_cell.length_a   1.000
_cell.length_b   1.000
_cell.length_c   1.000
_cell.angle_alpha   90.00
_cell.angle_beta   90.00
_cell.angle_gamma   90.00
#
_symmetry.space_group_name_H-M   'P 1'
#
loop_
_entity.id
_entity.type
_entity.pdbx_description
1 polymer ?
#
loop_
_entity_poly.entity_id
_entity_poly.type
_entity_poly.pdbx_seq_one_letter_code
_entity_poly.pdbx_strand_id
1 'polypeptide(L)'
;MLFQLMDSKTDCAGTYFDGHFIWDKIPDGITQTWAYSEHLFGRDIDYANLLVSGRSLNDVCPDFLIERWEAANNLIKAHFKGFNTAKINMDDVCFYEIVPRKHLQHYFDTKSQITQWVFDNYEKPENYYFLKNLQTAVKELKRHPVNLNSFAVYCHAADDLKAKHLYDQFGETTPYVDYDIFGTVTGRMTTKRGSFPALNLKRELKKHVRPNNDVFLELDFNAAEIRTMLALQGHEQPEEDIHEWNIKEVFKKDLSRDEAKTKIFAWLYNQKSKAIKSNYYDREILLEKYFKEGVVETPFGRSI
;
A
#
# COMPACT_ATOMS: atom_id res chain seq x y z
N MET A 1 -10.00 -21.26 -11.70
CA MET A 1 -11.38 -21.09 -11.19
C MET A 1 -11.45 -19.92 -10.21
N LEU A 2 -12.49 -19.08 -10.30
CA LEU A 2 -12.69 -17.91 -9.43
C LEU A 2 -13.34 -18.30 -8.11
N PHE A 3 -12.80 -17.86 -6.99
CA PHE A 3 -13.32 -18.14 -5.65
C PHE A 3 -13.32 -16.89 -4.76
N GLN A 4 -14.02 -16.96 -3.62
CA GLN A 4 -13.96 -15.94 -2.59
C GLN A 4 -13.49 -16.54 -1.27
N LEU A 5 -12.61 -15.85 -0.57
CA LEU A 5 -12.22 -16.23 0.78
C LEU A 5 -13.23 -15.72 1.81
N MET A 6 -13.50 -16.58 2.77
CA MET A 6 -14.20 -16.30 4.02
C MET A 6 -13.14 -16.22 5.12
N ASP A 7 -12.47 -15.08 5.17
CA ASP A 7 -11.33 -14.86 6.07
C ASP A 7 -11.81 -14.01 7.25
N SER A 8 -12.21 -14.68 8.33
CA SER A 8 -12.58 -13.99 9.58
C SER A 8 -11.44 -14.00 10.59
N LYS A 9 -10.48 -14.94 10.48
CA LYS A 9 -9.38 -15.15 11.43
C LYS A 9 -8.18 -15.76 10.72
N THR A 10 -6.98 -15.49 11.24
CA THR A 10 -5.70 -16.04 10.79
C THR A 10 -5.63 -17.57 10.75
N ASP A 11 -6.49 -18.27 11.49
CA ASP A 11 -6.47 -19.74 11.58
C ASP A 11 -7.65 -20.43 10.89
N CYS A 12 -8.56 -19.68 10.25
CA CYS A 12 -9.74 -20.24 9.58
C CYS A 12 -9.91 -19.61 8.19
N ALA A 13 -9.59 -20.38 7.15
CA ALA A 13 -9.80 -20.01 5.76
C ALA A 13 -10.93 -20.85 5.15
N GLY A 14 -12.15 -20.32 5.21
CA GLY A 14 -13.22 -20.85 4.40
C GLY A 14 -13.12 -20.36 2.95
N THR A 15 -13.61 -21.15 2.01
CA THR A 15 -13.76 -20.74 0.61
C THR A 15 -15.20 -20.84 0.15
N TYR A 16 -15.59 -19.87 -0.67
CA TYR A 16 -16.83 -19.88 -1.42
C TYR A 16 -16.52 -20.05 -2.90
N PHE A 17 -17.11 -21.06 -3.51
CA PHE A 17 -16.93 -21.37 -4.91
C PHE A 17 -18.21 -22.00 -5.47
N ASP A 18 -18.71 -21.47 -6.60
CA ASP A 18 -19.81 -22.05 -7.36
C ASP A 18 -21.06 -22.39 -6.51
N GLY A 19 -21.54 -21.46 -5.67
CA GLY A 19 -22.71 -21.71 -4.80
C GLY A 19 -22.42 -22.52 -3.54
N HIS A 20 -21.20 -23.05 -3.38
CA HIS A 20 -20.82 -23.94 -2.29
C HIS A 20 -19.87 -23.27 -1.30
N PHE A 21 -20.11 -23.58 -0.02
CA PHE A 21 -19.25 -23.21 1.08
C PHE A 21 -18.37 -24.40 1.44
N ILE A 22 -17.06 -24.20 1.40
CA ILE A 22 -16.05 -25.18 1.81
C ILE A 22 -15.35 -24.58 3.02
N TRP A 23 -15.57 -25.19 4.18
CA TRP A 23 -15.01 -24.73 5.45
C TRP A 23 -13.63 -25.34 5.69
N ASP A 24 -12.75 -24.58 6.36
CA ASP A 24 -11.42 -25.00 6.81
C ASP A 24 -10.49 -25.58 5.72
N LYS A 25 -10.75 -25.22 4.46
CA LYS A 25 -9.95 -25.67 3.33
C LYS A 25 -10.01 -24.69 2.18
N ILE A 26 -8.85 -24.52 1.55
CA ILE A 26 -8.68 -23.87 0.26
C ILE A 26 -8.46 -24.96 -0.81
N PRO A 27 -9.44 -25.22 -1.70
CA PRO A 27 -9.33 -26.22 -2.75
C PRO A 27 -8.15 -25.99 -3.70
N ASP A 28 -7.73 -27.06 -4.38
CA ASP A 28 -6.78 -26.99 -5.49
C ASP A 28 -7.50 -26.55 -6.78
N GLY A 29 -6.74 -26.03 -7.76
CA GLY A 29 -7.28 -25.60 -9.06
C GLY A 29 -8.00 -24.24 -9.06
N ILE A 30 -8.06 -23.57 -7.91
CA ILE A 30 -8.46 -22.16 -7.83
C ILE A 30 -7.33 -21.28 -8.37
N THR A 31 -7.69 -20.20 -9.08
CA THR A 31 -6.71 -19.36 -9.79
C THR A 31 -6.96 -17.88 -9.64
N GLN A 32 -8.16 -17.46 -9.20
CA GLN A 32 -8.57 -16.05 -9.23
C GLN A 32 -9.42 -15.70 -8.01
N THR A 33 -9.18 -14.55 -7.39
CA THR A 33 -10.04 -14.01 -6.33
C THR A 33 -10.02 -12.49 -6.30
N TRP A 34 -10.79 -11.87 -5.40
CA TRP A 34 -10.84 -10.41 -5.28
C TRP A 34 -9.51 -9.82 -4.81
N ALA A 35 -8.97 -10.30 -3.68
CA ALA A 35 -7.77 -9.72 -3.07
C ALA A 35 -6.92 -10.77 -2.34
N TYR A 36 -5.65 -10.47 -2.15
CA TYR A 36 -4.70 -11.30 -1.40
C TYR A 36 -5.14 -11.53 0.05
N SER A 37 -4.88 -12.74 0.54
CA SER A 37 -4.93 -13.15 1.96
C SER A 37 -3.68 -13.98 2.27
N GLU A 38 -3.26 -13.97 3.54
CA GLU A 38 -2.11 -14.73 4.03
C GLU A 38 -2.25 -16.23 3.79
N HIS A 39 -3.49 -16.74 3.78
CA HIS A 39 -3.80 -18.14 3.47
C HIS A 39 -3.50 -18.55 2.03
N LEU A 40 -3.22 -17.58 1.15
CA LEU A 40 -2.85 -17.81 -0.26
C LEU A 40 -1.34 -17.71 -0.50
N PHE A 41 -0.54 -17.58 0.55
CA PHE A 41 0.91 -17.48 0.41
C PHE A 41 1.48 -18.67 -0.39
N GLY A 42 2.36 -18.36 -1.35
CA GLY A 42 2.99 -19.35 -2.24
C GLY A 42 2.07 -19.98 -3.30
N ARG A 43 0.80 -19.58 -3.39
CA ARG A 43 -0.12 -20.06 -4.44
C ARG A 43 -0.10 -19.13 -5.64
N ASP A 44 -0.23 -19.70 -6.83
CA ASP A 44 -0.37 -18.92 -8.06
C ASP A 44 -1.83 -18.48 -8.26
N ILE A 45 -2.18 -17.35 -7.64
CA ILE A 45 -3.52 -16.75 -7.68
C ILE A 45 -3.45 -15.33 -8.23
N ASP A 46 -4.35 -15.00 -9.15
CA ASP A 46 -4.57 -13.64 -9.62
C ASP A 46 -5.63 -12.92 -8.76
N TYR A 47 -5.38 -11.65 -8.48
CA TYR A 47 -6.18 -10.76 -7.65
C TYR A 47 -6.81 -9.64 -8.47
N ALA A 48 -8.15 -9.55 -8.46
CA ALA A 48 -8.91 -8.52 -9.18
C ALA A 48 -8.65 -7.11 -8.67
N ASN A 49 -8.42 -6.94 -7.37
CA ASN A 49 -8.16 -5.63 -6.76
C ASN A 49 -6.91 -4.95 -7.34
N LEU A 50 -5.94 -5.73 -7.84
CA LEU A 50 -4.73 -5.21 -8.47
C LEU A 50 -5.00 -4.71 -9.90
N LEU A 51 -5.95 -5.30 -10.62
CA LEU A 51 -6.36 -4.83 -11.97
C LEU A 51 -7.00 -3.44 -11.89
N VAL A 52 -7.68 -3.14 -10.79
CA VAL A 52 -8.39 -1.87 -10.59
C VAL A 52 -7.66 -0.90 -9.67
N SER A 53 -6.35 -1.08 -9.49
CA SER A 53 -5.48 -0.19 -8.70
C SER A 53 -5.97 0.05 -7.26
N GLY A 54 -6.49 -1.00 -6.62
CA GLY A 54 -6.92 -0.96 -5.22
C GLY A 54 -8.31 -0.38 -4.97
N ARG A 55 -9.05 0.03 -6.02
CA ARG A 55 -10.44 0.46 -5.90
C ARG A 55 -11.31 -0.60 -5.22
N SER A 56 -12.29 -0.16 -4.45
CA SER A 56 -13.18 -1.06 -3.71
C SER A 56 -14.22 -1.70 -4.64
N LEU A 57 -14.87 -2.77 -4.19
CA LEU A 57 -15.99 -3.40 -4.91
C LEU A 57 -17.11 -2.41 -5.24
N ASN A 58 -17.34 -1.40 -4.39
CA ASN A 58 -18.36 -0.37 -4.66
C ASN A 58 -17.97 0.50 -5.84
N ASP A 59 -16.68 0.84 -5.97
CA ASP A 59 -16.17 1.78 -6.98
C ASP A 59 -16.12 1.16 -8.38
N VAL A 60 -16.13 -0.17 -8.47
CA VAL A 60 -16.05 -0.93 -9.74
C VAL A 60 -17.23 -1.88 -9.93
N CYS A 61 -18.29 -1.74 -9.14
CA CYS A 61 -19.50 -2.52 -9.33
C CYS A 61 -20.17 -2.10 -10.65
N PRO A 62 -20.45 -3.02 -11.59
CA PRO A 62 -21.15 -2.65 -12.81
C PRO A 62 -22.61 -2.30 -12.53
N ASP A 63 -23.18 -1.38 -13.32
CA ASP A 63 -24.52 -0.81 -13.11
C ASP A 63 -25.61 -1.86 -12.85
N PHE A 64 -25.59 -2.97 -13.59
CA PHE A 64 -26.58 -4.05 -13.46
C PHE A 64 -26.47 -4.87 -12.17
N LEU A 65 -25.40 -4.71 -11.38
CA LEU A 65 -25.21 -5.37 -10.08
C LEU A 65 -25.31 -4.41 -8.89
N ILE A 66 -25.37 -3.09 -9.10
CA ILE A 66 -25.33 -2.09 -8.02
C ILE A 66 -26.41 -2.36 -6.96
N GLU A 67 -27.68 -2.43 -7.37
CA GLU A 67 -28.79 -2.64 -6.44
C GLU A 67 -28.64 -3.94 -5.63
N ARG A 68 -28.26 -5.02 -6.32
CA ARG A 68 -28.03 -6.33 -5.72
C ARG A 68 -26.87 -6.29 -4.72
N TRP A 69 -25.78 -5.63 -5.09
CA TRP A 69 -24.60 -5.50 -4.26
C TRP A 69 -24.87 -4.66 -3.02
N GLU A 70 -25.56 -3.53 -3.16
CA GLU A 70 -25.96 -2.69 -2.03
C GLU A 70 -26.86 -3.44 -1.07
N ALA A 71 -27.88 -4.15 -1.56
CA ALA A 71 -28.76 -4.96 -0.74
C ALA A 71 -27.98 -6.04 0.03
N ALA A 72 -27.13 -6.81 -0.66
CA ALA A 72 -26.33 -7.85 -0.05
C ALA A 72 -25.32 -7.30 0.99
N ASN A 73 -24.61 -6.23 0.64
CA ASN A 73 -23.60 -5.61 1.48
C ASN A 73 -24.23 -4.97 2.73
N ASN A 74 -25.37 -4.29 2.57
CA ASN A 74 -26.09 -3.69 3.69
C ASN A 74 -26.64 -4.75 4.64
N LEU A 75 -27.10 -5.89 4.11
CA LEU A 75 -27.55 -7.01 4.93
C LEU A 75 -26.42 -7.60 5.78
N ILE A 76 -25.24 -7.81 5.20
CA ILE A 76 -24.05 -8.29 5.94
C ILE A 76 -23.62 -7.28 7.00
N LYS A 77 -23.60 -5.98 6.68
CA LYS A 77 -23.30 -4.91 7.65
C LYS A 77 -24.32 -4.87 8.79
N ALA A 78 -25.61 -5.11 8.50
CA ALA A 78 -26.66 -5.15 9.52
C ALA A 78 -26.45 -6.30 10.50
N HIS A 79 -26.08 -7.50 10.02
CA HIS A 79 -25.70 -8.63 10.88
C HIS A 79 -24.51 -8.27 11.77
N PHE A 80 -23.43 -7.73 11.19
CA PHE A 80 -22.25 -7.32 11.95
C PHE A 80 -22.60 -6.31 13.06
N LYS A 81 -23.44 -5.30 12.75
CA LYS A 81 -23.89 -4.30 13.72
C LYS A 81 -24.79 -4.91 14.81
N GLY A 82 -25.67 -5.82 14.43
CA GLY A 82 -26.55 -6.54 15.34
C GLY A 82 -25.77 -7.41 16.33
N PHE A 83 -24.79 -8.16 15.85
CA PHE A 83 -23.95 -9.00 16.70
C PHE A 83 -23.06 -8.20 17.65
N ASN A 84 -22.49 -7.08 17.19
CA ASN A 84 -21.76 -6.16 18.06
C ASN A 84 -22.66 -5.57 19.16
N THR A 85 -23.91 -5.23 18.82
CA THR A 85 -24.90 -4.72 19.79
C THR A 85 -25.29 -5.79 20.80
N ALA A 86 -25.37 -7.05 20.35
CA ALA A 86 -25.58 -8.21 21.21
C ALA A 86 -24.33 -8.62 22.01
N LYS A 87 -23.21 -7.89 21.88
CA LYS A 87 -21.92 -8.17 22.55
C LYS A 87 -21.38 -9.57 22.28
N ILE A 88 -21.63 -10.11 21.08
CA ILE A 88 -21.01 -11.37 20.65
C ILE A 88 -19.52 -11.12 20.45
N ASN A 89 -18.69 -11.92 21.10
CA ASN A 89 -17.24 -11.86 20.91
C ASN A 89 -16.86 -12.54 19.58
N MET A 90 -16.45 -11.75 18.59
CA MET A 90 -16.01 -12.24 17.29
C MET A 90 -14.64 -12.93 17.35
N ASP A 91 -13.88 -12.74 18.43
CA ASP A 91 -12.64 -13.49 18.67
C ASP A 91 -12.92 -14.94 19.07
N ASP A 92 -14.12 -15.23 19.58
CA ASP A 92 -14.52 -16.58 19.97
C ASP A 92 -15.35 -17.27 18.87
N VAL A 93 -16.16 -16.51 18.13
CA VAL A 93 -17.12 -17.08 17.16
C VAL A 93 -16.81 -16.62 15.73
N CYS A 94 -16.88 -17.51 14.76
CA CYS A 94 -16.73 -17.15 13.35
C CYS A 94 -17.97 -16.41 12.83
N PHE A 95 -17.78 -15.19 12.30
CA PHE A 95 -18.86 -14.39 11.73
C PHE A 95 -19.64 -15.16 10.65
N TYR A 96 -18.95 -15.93 9.81
CA TYR A 96 -19.56 -16.66 8.71
C TYR A 96 -20.34 -17.90 9.14
N GLU A 97 -20.20 -18.37 10.39
CA GLU A 97 -20.99 -19.48 10.91
C GLU A 97 -22.34 -19.03 11.48
N ILE A 98 -22.41 -17.80 11.97
CA ILE A 98 -23.61 -17.25 12.63
C ILE A 98 -24.53 -16.46 11.70
N VAL A 99 -24.02 -15.98 10.57
CA VAL A 99 -24.87 -15.31 9.56
C VAL A 99 -25.69 -16.37 8.81
N PRO A 100 -27.00 -16.16 8.59
CA PRO A 100 -27.82 -17.08 7.81
C PRO A 100 -27.21 -17.37 6.43
N ARG A 101 -27.06 -18.67 6.11
CA ARG A 101 -26.39 -19.14 4.88
C ARG A 101 -26.92 -18.49 3.60
N LYS A 102 -28.23 -18.27 3.50
CA LYS A 102 -28.85 -17.58 2.33
C LYS A 102 -28.32 -16.16 2.13
N HIS A 103 -28.06 -15.44 3.23
CA HIS A 103 -27.54 -14.07 3.16
C HIS A 103 -26.06 -14.06 2.77
N LEU A 104 -25.27 -15.00 3.30
CA LEU A 104 -23.88 -15.18 2.88
C LEU A 104 -23.78 -15.56 1.41
N GLN A 105 -24.62 -16.49 0.95
CA GLN A 105 -24.64 -16.93 -0.44
C GLN A 105 -24.94 -15.76 -1.36
N HIS A 106 -25.97 -14.97 -1.03
CA HIS A 106 -26.31 -13.77 -1.78
C HIS A 106 -25.15 -12.77 -1.86
N TYR A 107 -24.43 -12.55 -0.76
CA TYR A 107 -23.24 -11.69 -0.71
C TYR A 107 -22.09 -12.22 -1.57
N PHE A 108 -21.70 -13.48 -1.38
CA PHE A 108 -20.56 -14.05 -2.09
C PHE A 108 -20.83 -14.30 -3.56
N ASP A 109 -22.07 -14.63 -3.96
CA ASP A 109 -22.48 -14.70 -5.37
C ASP A 109 -22.32 -13.35 -6.05
N THR A 110 -22.80 -12.29 -5.40
CA THR A 110 -22.74 -10.95 -5.97
C THR A 110 -21.29 -10.46 -6.04
N LYS A 111 -20.50 -10.70 -4.98
CA LYS A 111 -19.07 -10.42 -4.96
C LYS A 111 -18.31 -11.19 -6.06
N SER A 112 -18.66 -12.45 -6.28
CA SER A 112 -18.04 -13.28 -7.32
C SER A 112 -18.36 -12.77 -8.71
N GLN A 113 -19.61 -12.35 -8.97
CA GLN A 113 -20.01 -11.73 -10.24
C GLN A 113 -19.27 -10.41 -10.49
N ILE A 114 -19.14 -9.54 -9.49
CA ILE A 114 -18.34 -8.30 -9.63
C ILE A 114 -16.88 -8.62 -9.90
N THR A 115 -16.31 -9.58 -9.15
CA THR A 115 -14.91 -10.01 -9.33
C THR A 115 -14.68 -10.55 -10.74
N GLN A 116 -15.59 -11.38 -11.25
CA GLN A 116 -15.54 -11.92 -12.60
C GLN A 116 -15.65 -10.80 -13.64
N TRP A 117 -16.60 -9.88 -13.47
CA TRP A 117 -16.75 -8.72 -14.34
C TRP A 117 -15.45 -7.90 -14.40
N VAL A 118 -14.75 -7.72 -13.28
CA VAL A 118 -13.46 -7.03 -13.27
C VAL A 118 -12.40 -7.78 -14.08
N PHE A 119 -12.30 -9.10 -13.96
CA PHE A 119 -11.36 -9.88 -14.77
C PHE A 119 -11.70 -9.85 -16.27
N ASP A 120 -12.98 -9.77 -16.61
CA ASP A 120 -13.44 -9.79 -18.00
C ASP A 120 -13.34 -8.43 -18.69
N ASN A 121 -13.37 -7.31 -17.94
CA ASN A 121 -13.50 -5.95 -18.49
C ASN A 121 -12.29 -5.03 -18.24
N TYR A 122 -11.37 -5.41 -17.35
CA TYR A 122 -10.14 -4.64 -17.13
C TYR A 122 -8.94 -5.37 -17.69
N GLU A 123 -8.09 -4.63 -18.41
CA GLU A 123 -6.82 -5.15 -18.87
C GLU A 123 -5.85 -5.32 -17.69
N LYS A 124 -5.07 -6.39 -17.75
CA LYS A 124 -4.00 -6.63 -16.78
C LYS A 124 -2.89 -5.60 -17.02
N PRO A 125 -2.56 -4.72 -16.07
CA PRO A 125 -1.54 -3.70 -16.26
C PRO A 125 -0.15 -4.34 -16.43
N GLU A 126 0.75 -3.67 -17.15
CA GLU A 126 2.11 -4.19 -17.40
C GLU A 126 2.87 -4.53 -16.11
N ASN A 127 2.65 -3.74 -15.05
CA ASN A 127 3.26 -3.93 -13.74
C ASN A 127 2.48 -4.85 -12.80
N TYR A 128 1.50 -5.61 -13.30
CA TYR A 128 0.64 -6.46 -12.47
C TYR A 128 1.43 -7.41 -11.56
N TYR A 129 2.42 -8.11 -12.12
CA TYR A 129 3.23 -9.06 -11.36
C TYR A 129 4.13 -8.36 -10.33
N PHE A 130 4.61 -7.16 -10.65
CA PHE A 130 5.30 -6.33 -9.66
C PHE A 130 4.38 -5.97 -8.50
N LEU A 131 3.13 -5.55 -8.77
CA LEU A 131 2.14 -5.25 -7.73
C LEU A 131 1.77 -6.49 -6.90
N LYS A 132 1.64 -7.67 -7.53
CA LYS A 132 1.40 -8.96 -6.85
C LYS A 132 2.54 -9.29 -5.87
N ASN A 133 3.79 -9.14 -6.31
CA ASN A 133 4.97 -9.36 -5.48
C ASN A 133 5.05 -8.32 -4.34
N LEU A 134 4.81 -7.05 -4.65
CA LEU A 134 4.82 -5.97 -3.67
C LEU A 134 3.73 -6.17 -2.60
N GLN A 135 2.52 -6.55 -3.01
CA GLN A 135 1.41 -6.85 -2.09
C GLN A 135 1.77 -8.01 -1.15
N THR A 136 2.42 -9.05 -1.67
CA THR A 136 2.89 -10.18 -0.86
C THR A 136 3.94 -9.72 0.15
N ALA A 137 4.97 -8.99 -0.32
CA ALA A 137 6.06 -8.52 0.54
C ALA A 137 5.56 -7.60 1.68
N VAL A 138 4.65 -6.65 1.41
CA VAL A 138 4.13 -5.77 2.47
C VAL A 138 3.26 -6.53 3.48
N LYS A 139 2.61 -7.63 3.08
CA LYS A 139 1.83 -8.48 3.97
C LYS A 139 2.73 -9.33 4.85
N GLU A 140 3.82 -9.85 4.31
CA GLU A 140 4.85 -10.50 5.12
C GLU A 140 5.47 -9.55 6.13
N LEU A 141 5.82 -8.32 5.72
CA LEU A 141 6.38 -7.30 6.60
C LEU A 141 5.47 -7.00 7.81
N LYS A 142 4.15 -6.99 7.62
CA LYS A 142 3.18 -6.76 8.68
C LYS A 142 3.26 -7.80 9.81
N ARG A 143 3.71 -9.02 9.51
CA ARG A 143 3.85 -10.11 10.51
C ARG A 143 4.96 -9.85 11.53
N HIS A 144 5.86 -8.91 11.23
CA HIS A 144 6.95 -8.56 12.12
C HIS A 144 6.55 -7.38 13.02
N PRO A 145 6.38 -7.60 14.34
CA PRO A 145 6.02 -6.54 15.25
C PRO A 145 7.15 -5.53 15.41
N VAL A 146 6.79 -4.29 15.71
CA VAL A 146 7.73 -3.23 16.05
C VAL A 146 8.05 -3.32 17.54
N ASN A 147 9.33 -3.48 17.88
CA ASN A 147 9.79 -3.42 19.26
C ASN A 147 9.85 -1.96 19.72
N LEU A 148 8.76 -1.49 20.32
CA LEU A 148 8.64 -0.14 20.87
C LEU A 148 8.87 -0.17 22.38
N ASN A 149 9.76 0.69 22.87
CA ASN A 149 9.89 0.92 24.31
C ASN A 149 8.74 1.83 24.79
N SER A 150 7.57 1.24 25.02
CA SER A 150 6.35 1.96 25.40
C SER A 150 6.52 2.80 26.68
N PHE A 151 7.28 2.32 27.67
CA PHE A 151 7.56 3.08 28.89
C PHE A 151 8.34 4.37 28.61
N ALA A 152 9.37 4.30 27.75
CA ALA A 152 10.11 5.51 27.38
C ALA A 152 9.27 6.48 26.56
N VAL A 153 8.40 5.98 25.68
CA VAL A 153 7.43 6.83 24.95
C VAL A 153 6.46 7.50 25.93
N TYR A 154 5.96 6.77 26.93
CA TYR A 154 5.11 7.30 27.99
C TYR A 154 5.78 8.45 28.75
N CYS A 155 7.04 8.28 29.17
CA CYS A 155 7.77 9.35 29.85
C CYS A 155 7.89 10.60 28.95
N HIS A 156 8.14 10.42 27.65
CA HIS A 156 8.22 11.53 26.69
C HIS A 156 6.85 12.15 26.34
N ALA A 157 5.74 11.46 26.59
CA ALA A 157 4.39 11.96 26.34
C ALA A 157 4.01 13.16 27.22
N ALA A 158 4.71 13.36 28.35
CA ALA A 158 4.51 14.53 29.21
C ALA A 158 4.84 15.85 28.48
N ASP A 159 5.87 15.85 27.63
CA ASP A 159 6.41 17.06 27.00
C ASP A 159 6.25 17.08 25.46
N ASP A 160 5.91 15.95 24.82
CA ASP A 160 5.77 15.83 23.37
C ASP A 160 4.39 15.26 22.96
N LEU A 161 3.56 16.07 22.31
CA LEU A 161 2.24 15.66 21.81
C LEU A 161 2.31 14.48 20.83
N LYS A 162 3.37 14.37 20.02
CA LYS A 162 3.54 13.23 19.11
C LYS A 162 3.88 11.96 19.87
N ALA A 163 4.66 12.06 20.95
CA ALA A 163 4.91 10.93 21.84
C ALA A 163 3.63 10.50 22.55
N LYS A 164 2.81 11.45 23.00
CA LYS A 164 1.49 11.18 23.57
C LYS A 164 0.58 10.43 22.60
N HIS A 165 0.42 10.92 21.36
CA HIS A 165 -0.39 10.22 20.37
C HIS A 165 0.15 8.81 20.04
N LEU A 166 1.47 8.65 20.00
CA LEU A 166 2.08 7.34 19.77
C LEU A 166 1.79 6.38 20.93
N TYR A 167 1.87 6.86 22.18
CA TYR A 167 1.53 6.07 23.36
C TYR A 167 0.05 5.76 23.45
N ASP A 168 -0.84 6.73 23.23
CA ASP A 168 -2.29 6.52 23.27
C ASP A 168 -2.73 5.44 22.27
N GLN A 169 -2.02 5.31 21.14
CA GLN A 169 -2.32 4.33 20.11
C GLN A 169 -1.65 2.97 20.33
N PHE A 170 -0.41 2.93 20.84
CA PHE A 170 0.42 1.71 20.87
C PHE A 170 1.03 1.37 22.24
N GLY A 171 0.77 2.15 23.28
CA GLY A 171 1.38 2.00 24.59
C GLY A 171 1.07 0.67 25.25
N GLU A 172 -0.16 0.18 25.04
CA GLU A 172 -0.68 -1.07 25.61
C GLU A 172 -0.81 -2.21 24.59
N THR A 173 -0.42 -1.97 23.33
CA THR A 173 -0.53 -2.95 22.24
C THR A 173 0.83 -3.25 21.65
N THR A 174 0.93 -4.32 20.85
CA THR A 174 2.13 -4.59 20.06
C THR A 174 1.97 -3.92 18.69
N PRO A 175 2.71 -2.83 18.39
CA PRO A 175 2.59 -2.15 17.11
C PRO A 175 3.12 -3.01 15.95
N TYR A 176 2.53 -2.81 14.77
CA TYR A 176 2.96 -3.40 13.50
C TYR A 176 2.85 -2.36 12.40
N VAL A 177 3.59 -2.55 11.31
CA VAL A 177 3.53 -1.68 10.14
C VAL A 177 2.67 -2.33 9.05
N ASP A 178 1.55 -1.71 8.70
CA ASP A 178 0.68 -2.11 7.60
C ASP A 178 0.79 -1.06 6.48
N TYR A 179 1.56 -1.41 5.45
CA TYR A 179 1.76 -0.53 4.30
C TYR A 179 0.56 -0.55 3.35
N ASP A 180 0.30 0.60 2.73
CA ASP A 180 -0.66 0.77 1.66
C ASP A 180 0.07 1.07 0.34
N ILE A 181 -0.02 0.14 -0.60
CA ILE A 181 0.60 0.23 -1.93
C ILE A 181 -0.19 1.11 -2.90
N PHE A 182 -1.44 1.44 -2.56
CA PHE A 182 -2.33 2.31 -3.33
C PHE A 182 -2.61 3.65 -2.62
N GLY A 183 -1.90 3.92 -1.52
CA GLY A 183 -2.11 5.13 -0.71
C GLY A 183 -1.69 6.45 -1.39
N THR A 184 -0.96 6.40 -2.51
CA THR A 184 -0.63 7.57 -3.31
C THR A 184 -0.83 7.31 -4.81
N VAL A 185 -1.17 8.37 -5.57
CA VAL A 185 -1.29 8.29 -7.03
C VAL A 185 0.07 7.96 -7.67
N THR A 186 1.17 8.48 -7.11
CA THR A 186 2.54 8.27 -7.63
C THR A 186 3.11 6.87 -7.35
N GLY A 187 2.44 6.04 -6.56
CA GLY A 187 2.89 4.68 -6.23
C GLY A 187 3.84 4.58 -5.05
N ARG A 188 4.10 5.69 -4.34
CA ARG A 188 4.76 5.65 -3.02
C ARG A 188 3.86 4.93 -2.04
N MET A 189 4.45 4.03 -1.26
CA MET A 189 3.76 3.39 -0.15
C MET A 189 3.43 4.41 0.93
N THR A 190 2.28 4.23 1.58
CA THR A 190 1.94 4.91 2.82
C THR A 190 1.72 3.88 3.92
N THR A 191 1.36 4.33 5.12
CA THR A 191 0.93 3.44 6.21
C THR A 191 -0.58 3.58 6.39
N LYS A 192 -1.29 2.46 6.56
CA LYS A 192 -2.73 2.47 6.81
C LYS A 192 -3.09 3.12 8.14
N ARG A 193 -4.33 3.58 8.26
CA ARG A 193 -4.86 4.07 9.54
C ARG A 193 -4.77 2.96 10.59
N GLY A 194 -4.28 3.29 11.79
CA GLY A 194 -4.06 2.32 12.86
C GLY A 194 -2.68 1.66 12.83
N SER A 195 -1.91 1.77 11.75
CA SER A 195 -0.55 1.25 11.63
C SER A 195 0.47 2.09 12.38
N PHE A 196 1.56 1.47 12.84
CA PHE A 196 2.73 2.19 13.35
C PHE A 196 3.28 3.13 12.26
N PRO A 197 3.54 4.42 12.57
CA PRO A 197 3.86 5.44 11.59
C PRO A 197 5.34 5.43 11.18
N ALA A 198 5.85 4.29 10.71
CA ALA A 198 7.28 4.09 10.41
C ALA A 198 7.84 5.14 9.43
N LEU A 199 7.05 5.57 8.44
CA LEU A 199 7.46 6.53 7.41
C LEU A 199 7.51 7.98 7.92
N ASN A 200 6.78 8.30 9.00
CA ASN A 200 6.60 9.68 9.50
C ASN A 200 6.98 9.82 10.97
N LEU A 201 7.72 8.86 11.52
CA LEU A 201 8.16 8.88 12.92
C LEU A 201 9.13 10.04 13.16
N LYS A 202 8.80 10.86 14.15
CA LYS A 202 9.62 12.01 14.56
C LYS A 202 11.03 11.55 14.94
N ARG A 203 12.08 12.26 14.50
CA ARG A 203 13.49 11.86 14.69
C ARG A 203 13.82 11.55 16.16
N GLU A 204 13.34 12.38 17.07
CA GLU A 204 13.58 12.27 18.51
C GLU A 204 12.91 11.03 19.12
N LEU A 205 11.87 10.49 18.48
CA LEU A 205 11.15 9.30 18.91
C LEU A 205 11.71 8.01 18.32
N LYS A 206 12.50 8.09 17.24
CA LYS A 206 13.14 6.91 16.62
C LYS A 206 13.98 6.11 17.61
N LYS A 207 14.62 6.78 18.58
CA LYS A 207 15.42 6.15 19.65
C LYS A 207 14.64 5.20 20.55
N HIS A 208 13.31 5.25 20.53
CA HIS A 208 12.44 4.36 21.31
C HIS A 208 12.06 3.10 20.55
N VAL A 209 12.34 3.03 19.26
CA VAL A 209 12.25 1.80 18.48
C VAL A 209 13.54 1.03 18.69
N ARG A 210 13.43 -0.24 19.06
CA ARG A 210 14.56 -1.14 19.31
C ARG A 210 14.64 -2.22 18.23
N PRO A 211 15.83 -2.76 17.92
CA PRO A 211 15.91 -3.91 17.04
C PRO A 211 15.20 -5.10 17.69
N ASN A 212 14.55 -5.94 16.88
CA ASN A 212 14.07 -7.25 17.33
C ASN A 212 15.23 -8.25 17.47
N ASN A 213 16.28 -8.05 16.67
CA ASN A 213 17.53 -8.81 16.71
C ASN A 213 18.61 -7.90 17.36
N ASP A 214 19.78 -7.76 16.72
CA ASP A 214 20.93 -7.07 17.30
C ASP A 214 21.07 -5.60 16.87
N VAL A 215 20.82 -5.30 15.60
CA VAL A 215 21.13 -3.98 15.01
C VAL A 215 20.05 -3.51 14.04
N PHE A 216 20.01 -2.19 13.83
CA PHE A 216 19.31 -1.60 12.70
C PHE A 216 20.26 -1.48 11.50
N LEU A 217 19.74 -1.78 10.31
CA LEU A 217 20.38 -1.49 9.03
C LEU A 217 19.52 -0.48 8.28
N GLU A 218 20.09 0.69 7.98
CA GLU A 218 19.43 1.73 7.18
C GLU A 218 20.14 1.82 5.83
N LEU A 219 19.38 1.58 4.76
CA LEU A 219 19.84 1.71 3.39
C LEU A 219 19.01 2.82 2.74
N ASP A 220 19.69 3.85 2.24
CA ASP A 220 19.05 4.98 1.56
C ASP A 220 19.70 5.20 0.19
N PHE A 221 18.87 5.54 -0.81
CA PHE A 221 19.37 5.86 -2.13
C PHE A 221 19.90 7.28 -2.15
N ASN A 222 21.13 7.46 -2.63
CA ASN A 222 21.72 8.78 -2.81
C ASN A 222 20.92 9.58 -3.84
N ALA A 223 20.01 10.43 -3.36
CA ALA A 223 19.20 11.36 -4.16
C ALA A 223 18.51 10.70 -5.38
N ALA A 224 17.73 9.66 -5.09
CA ALA A 224 17.03 8.84 -6.08
C ALA A 224 16.28 9.63 -7.15
N GLU A 225 15.59 10.71 -6.77
CA GLU A 225 14.79 11.52 -7.71
C GLU A 225 15.65 12.22 -8.76
N ILE A 226 16.80 12.77 -8.37
CA ILE A 226 17.73 13.46 -9.27
C ILE A 226 18.41 12.45 -10.19
N ARG A 227 18.82 11.30 -9.64
CA ARG A 227 19.41 10.22 -10.44
C ARG A 227 18.41 9.65 -11.44
N THR A 228 17.15 9.50 -11.04
CA THR A 228 16.06 9.10 -11.93
C THR A 228 15.88 10.13 -13.04
N MET A 229 15.91 11.43 -12.72
CA MET A 229 15.83 12.50 -13.73
C MET A 229 16.96 12.41 -14.76
N LEU A 230 18.20 12.16 -14.34
CA LEU A 230 19.34 11.94 -15.27
C LEU A 230 19.11 10.72 -16.15
N ALA A 231 18.69 9.61 -15.56
CA ALA A 231 18.46 8.36 -16.28
C ALA A 231 17.34 8.50 -17.33
N LEU A 232 16.25 9.19 -17.00
CA LEU A 232 15.13 9.40 -17.93
C LEU A 232 15.50 10.25 -19.16
N GLN A 233 16.54 11.09 -19.03
CA GLN A 233 17.11 11.91 -20.08
C GLN A 233 18.27 11.22 -20.83
N GLY A 234 18.67 10.01 -20.40
CA GLY A 234 19.74 9.23 -21.03
C GLY A 234 21.15 9.68 -20.68
N HIS A 235 21.34 10.42 -19.59
CA HIS A 235 22.67 10.80 -19.11
C HIS A 235 23.33 9.67 -18.31
N GLU A 236 24.66 9.58 -18.41
CA GLU A 236 25.47 8.71 -17.55
C GLU A 236 25.32 9.13 -16.07
N GLN A 237 25.32 8.13 -15.19
CA GLN A 237 25.17 8.36 -13.76
C GLN A 237 26.52 8.75 -13.14
N PRO A 238 26.58 9.86 -12.39
CA PRO A 238 27.78 10.19 -11.64
C PRO A 238 28.09 9.13 -10.58
N GLU A 239 29.36 8.72 -10.48
CA GLU A 239 29.82 7.75 -9.48
C GLU A 239 29.90 8.36 -8.07
N GLU A 240 30.10 9.68 -7.98
CA GLU A 240 30.18 10.42 -6.72
C GLU A 240 28.79 10.81 -6.18
N ASP A 241 28.75 11.48 -5.01
CA ASP A 241 27.52 12.05 -4.45
C ASP A 241 26.93 13.06 -5.44
N ILE A 242 25.63 12.92 -5.76
CA ILE A 242 25.04 13.74 -6.82
C ILE A 242 25.04 15.23 -6.48
N HIS A 243 24.99 15.60 -5.19
CA HIS A 243 24.97 17.00 -4.78
C HIS A 243 26.36 17.61 -4.91
N GLU A 244 27.41 16.86 -4.62
CA GLU A 244 28.80 17.26 -4.88
C GLU A 244 29.07 17.40 -6.38
N TRP A 245 28.61 16.45 -7.18
CA TRP A 245 28.69 16.55 -8.64
C TRP A 245 27.94 17.77 -9.17
N ASN A 246 26.72 18.04 -8.66
CA ASN A 246 25.93 19.21 -9.04
C ASN A 246 26.65 20.54 -8.70
N ILE A 247 27.39 20.61 -7.60
CA ILE A 247 28.18 21.80 -7.25
C ILE A 247 29.21 22.09 -8.35
N LYS A 248 29.93 21.05 -8.79
CA LYS A 248 31.00 21.14 -9.79
C LYS A 248 30.45 21.41 -11.20
N GLU A 249 29.47 20.63 -11.64
CA GLU A 249 29.06 20.58 -13.04
C GLU A 249 27.84 21.46 -13.37
N VAL A 250 26.93 21.65 -12.42
CA VAL A 250 25.64 22.30 -12.65
C VAL A 250 25.62 23.72 -12.10
N PHE A 251 25.98 23.90 -10.83
CA PHE A 251 25.99 25.22 -10.20
C PHE A 251 27.26 26.01 -10.51
N LYS A 252 28.42 25.33 -10.64
CA LYS A 252 29.74 25.93 -10.88
C LYS A 252 30.05 27.06 -9.89
N LYS A 253 29.70 26.85 -8.63
CA LYS A 253 29.81 27.83 -7.53
C LYS A 253 30.27 27.11 -6.29
N ASP A 254 30.95 27.84 -5.42
CA ASP A 254 31.25 27.36 -4.08
C ASP A 254 29.95 27.35 -3.25
N LEU A 255 29.43 26.15 -3.00
CA LEU A 255 28.20 25.89 -2.25
C LEU A 255 28.44 24.70 -1.34
N SER A 256 27.82 24.74 -0.16
CA SER A 256 27.76 23.54 0.67
C SER A 256 26.82 22.50 0.03
N ARG A 257 27.04 21.23 0.40
CA ARG A 257 26.20 20.10 -0.03
C ARG A 257 24.71 20.31 0.27
N ASP A 258 24.38 20.82 1.46
CA ASP A 258 23.00 21.05 1.88
C ASP A 258 22.33 22.21 1.13
N GLU A 259 23.08 23.26 0.81
CA GLU A 259 22.59 24.35 -0.04
C GLU A 259 22.34 23.87 -1.47
N ALA A 260 23.26 23.08 -2.03
CA ALA A 260 23.12 22.49 -3.35
C ALA A 260 21.89 21.57 -3.43
N LYS A 261 21.71 20.70 -2.42
CA LYS A 261 20.53 19.85 -2.25
C LYS A 261 19.24 20.69 -2.19
N THR A 262 19.20 21.71 -1.35
CA THR A 262 18.00 22.55 -1.20
C THR A 262 17.66 23.27 -2.52
N LYS A 263 18.67 23.82 -3.20
CA LYS A 263 18.48 24.52 -4.48
C LYS A 263 18.02 23.60 -5.61
N ILE A 264 18.61 22.41 -5.75
CA ILE A 264 18.22 21.47 -6.83
C ILE A 264 16.78 21.00 -6.66
N PHE A 265 16.36 20.66 -5.42
CA PHE A 265 14.98 20.23 -5.16
C PHE A 265 13.98 21.39 -5.28
N ALA A 266 14.32 22.58 -4.79
CA ALA A 266 13.49 23.76 -4.96
C ALA A 266 13.30 24.10 -6.45
N TRP A 267 14.32 23.91 -7.28
CA TRP A 267 14.21 24.04 -8.72
C TRP A 267 13.34 22.93 -9.33
N LEU A 268 13.60 21.66 -9.01
CA LEU A 268 12.89 20.51 -9.58
C LEU A 268 11.37 20.64 -9.40
N TYR A 269 10.93 20.97 -8.18
CA TYR A 269 9.51 21.05 -7.84
C TYR A 269 8.83 22.37 -8.22
N ASN A 270 9.59 23.43 -8.52
CA ASN A 270 9.03 24.71 -8.94
C ASN A 270 9.15 24.89 -10.45
N GLN A 271 8.07 24.59 -11.18
CA GLN A 271 7.99 24.72 -12.64
C GLN A 271 8.40 26.11 -13.16
N LYS A 272 8.15 27.19 -12.40
CA LYS A 272 8.49 28.56 -12.80
C LYS A 272 9.96 28.92 -12.54
N SER A 273 10.68 28.10 -11.80
CA SER A 273 12.08 28.35 -11.45
C SER A 273 12.96 28.26 -12.69
N LYS A 274 13.75 29.31 -12.94
CA LYS A 274 14.81 29.38 -13.96
C LYS A 274 16.20 29.33 -13.33
N ALA A 275 16.29 28.91 -12.07
CA ALA A 275 17.51 28.95 -11.27
C ALA A 275 18.62 28.04 -11.81
N ILE A 276 18.24 26.98 -12.53
CA ILE A 276 19.17 26.05 -13.18
C ILE A 276 18.90 26.09 -14.67
N LYS A 277 19.96 26.36 -15.43
CA LYS A 277 20.04 26.18 -16.87
C LYS A 277 21.29 25.35 -17.10
N SER A 278 21.12 24.06 -17.36
CA SER A 278 22.22 23.12 -17.51
C SER A 278 21.96 22.20 -18.69
N ASN A 279 23.01 21.62 -19.25
CA ASN A 279 22.89 20.61 -20.30
C ASN A 279 22.56 19.21 -19.76
N TYR A 280 22.38 19.07 -18.45
CA TYR A 280 22.17 17.80 -17.76
C TYR A 280 20.74 17.62 -17.22
N TYR A 281 20.05 18.73 -16.97
CA TYR A 281 18.69 18.73 -16.44
C TYR A 281 17.80 19.63 -17.29
N ASP A 282 16.82 18.99 -17.91
CA ASP A 282 15.78 19.55 -18.76
C ASP A 282 14.44 18.91 -18.37
N ARG A 283 13.53 19.73 -17.81
CA ARG A 283 12.22 19.24 -17.37
C ARG A 283 11.23 19.21 -18.52
N GLU A 284 11.42 20.10 -19.47
CA GLU A 284 10.62 20.27 -20.66
C GLU A 284 10.69 19.00 -21.53
N ILE A 285 11.88 18.46 -21.75
CA ILE A 285 12.07 17.17 -22.47
C ILE A 285 11.34 16.02 -21.76
N LEU A 286 11.37 15.98 -20.42
CA LEU A 286 10.67 14.94 -19.66
C LEU A 286 9.16 15.06 -19.80
N LEU A 287 8.62 16.28 -19.78
CA LEU A 287 7.20 16.51 -20.01
C LEU A 287 6.82 16.10 -21.45
N GLU A 288 7.56 16.52 -22.46
CA GLU A 288 7.30 16.15 -23.85
C GLU A 288 7.32 14.64 -24.08
N LYS A 289 8.22 13.92 -23.39
CA LYS A 289 8.39 12.48 -23.58
C LYS A 289 7.37 11.63 -22.80
N TYR A 290 7.08 12.00 -21.55
CA TYR A 290 6.33 11.15 -20.61
C TYR A 290 4.94 11.68 -20.25
N PHE A 291 4.59 12.91 -20.61
CA PHE A 291 3.24 13.46 -20.41
C PHE A 291 2.46 13.46 -21.73
N LYS A 292 1.41 12.64 -21.82
CA LYS A 292 0.56 12.52 -23.01
C LYS A 292 -0.90 12.55 -22.60
N GLU A 293 -1.68 13.43 -23.24
CA GLU A 293 -3.15 13.50 -23.06
C GLU A 293 -3.61 13.63 -21.60
N GLY A 294 -2.83 14.30 -20.75
CA GLY A 294 -3.16 14.49 -19.34
C GLY A 294 -2.68 13.37 -18.41
N VAL A 295 -2.02 12.35 -18.94
CA VAL A 295 -1.51 11.19 -18.19
C VAL A 295 0.02 11.19 -18.22
N VAL A 296 0.64 10.82 -17.09
CA VAL A 296 2.07 10.52 -17.01
C VAL A 296 2.27 9.02 -16.91
N GLU A 297 3.08 8.45 -17.80
CA GLU A 297 3.50 7.05 -17.71
C GLU A 297 4.93 6.94 -17.21
N THR A 298 5.12 6.15 -16.15
CA THR A 298 6.45 5.80 -15.65
C THR A 298 7.09 4.70 -16.50
N PRO A 299 8.43 4.54 -16.49
CA PRO A 299 9.11 3.48 -17.24
C PRO A 299 8.69 2.05 -16.92
N PHE A 300 8.03 1.84 -15.78
CA PHE A 300 7.53 0.53 -15.35
C PHE A 300 6.01 0.42 -15.49
N GLY A 301 5.40 1.11 -16.47
CA GLY A 301 4.00 0.90 -16.85
C GLY A 301 2.97 1.39 -15.82
N ARG A 302 3.36 2.25 -14.87
CA ARG A 302 2.37 2.96 -14.02
C ARG A 302 1.91 4.23 -14.72
N SER A 303 0.58 4.37 -14.84
CA SER A 303 -0.09 5.60 -15.28
C SER A 303 -0.51 6.44 -14.06
N ILE A 304 -0.31 7.75 -14.15
CA ILE A 304 -0.58 8.79 -13.13
C ILE A 304 -1.48 9.86 -13.74
#